data_AF-A0A0F9UGF0-F1
#
_entry.id   AF-A0A0F9UGF0-F1
#
_cell.length_a   1.000
_cell.length_b   1.000
_cell.length_c   1.000
_cell.angle_alpha   90.00
_cell.angle_beta   90.00
_cell.angle_gamma   90.00
#
_symmetry.space_group_name_H-M   'P 1'
#
loop_
_entity.id
_entity.type
_entity.pdbx_description
1 polymer ?
#
loop_
_entity_poly.entity_id
_entity_poly.type
_entity_poly.pdbx_seq_one_letter_code
_entity_poly.pdbx_strand_id
1 'polypeptide(L)'
;MSKQSKPDGAQAQSGDQPAVTVEAFANAFNQLDGKTKSAIMQRVGQSPSTEGFGLEQLRMILQTVGQDTAQALKRAGQRENPNYPDMSVYNPRGKFDHEGHPQKPKLTFEVDTYYVNVLLGRKGGTSDLNVEGEIELCNRIATEGKDREAHKGRWTAKLFRRGDRQVLDIQVPCEEPDDRMGIPSFTAVLLTLLEGEESVNPATMVAQMKAMREEIADLRARDTQRMPQDAPVEAPSAA
;
A
#
# COMPACT_ATOMS: atom_id res chain seq x y z
N MET A 1 -50.59 -7.57 1.99
CA MET A 1 -49.13 -7.35 1.95
C MET A 1 -48.52 -8.32 0.95
N SER A 2 -48.34 -7.84 -0.29
CA SER A 2 -47.89 -8.63 -1.44
C SER A 2 -46.37 -8.81 -1.42
N LYS A 3 -45.91 -10.06 -1.50
CA LYS A 3 -44.49 -10.41 -1.64
C LYS A 3 -44.10 -10.27 -3.12
N GLN A 4 -43.29 -9.26 -3.44
CA GLN A 4 -42.66 -9.11 -4.76
C GLN A 4 -41.43 -10.00 -4.84
N SER A 5 -41.49 -10.98 -5.74
CA SER A 5 -40.39 -11.81 -6.21
C SER A 5 -39.42 -11.00 -7.06
N LYS A 6 -38.11 -11.12 -6.76
CA LYS A 6 -37.03 -10.63 -7.63
C LYS A 6 -36.80 -11.63 -8.77
N PRO A 7 -36.54 -11.19 -10.01
CA PRO A 7 -36.12 -12.10 -11.07
C PRO A 7 -34.60 -12.36 -10.98
N ASP A 8 -34.24 -13.63 -11.14
CA ASP A 8 -32.87 -14.13 -11.21
C ASP A 8 -32.14 -13.60 -12.44
N GLY A 9 -30.86 -13.27 -12.23
CA GLY A 9 -29.96 -12.73 -13.25
C GLY A 9 -29.65 -13.76 -14.33
N ALA A 10 -29.77 -13.32 -15.58
CA ALA A 10 -29.31 -14.04 -16.75
C ALA A 10 -27.78 -14.20 -16.71
N GLN A 11 -27.31 -15.44 -16.62
CA GLN A 11 -25.92 -15.79 -16.89
C GLN A 11 -25.66 -15.63 -18.40
N ALA A 12 -24.77 -14.71 -18.76
CA ALA A 12 -24.26 -14.59 -20.12
C ALA A 12 -23.42 -15.84 -20.44
N GLN A 13 -23.92 -16.69 -21.33
CA GLN A 13 -23.17 -17.78 -21.93
C GLN A 13 -22.03 -17.17 -22.76
N SER A 14 -20.79 -17.31 -22.29
CA SER A 14 -19.60 -17.09 -23.10
C SER A 14 -19.55 -18.18 -24.18
N GLY A 15 -20.08 -17.88 -25.35
CA GLY A 15 -19.94 -18.72 -26.53
C GLY A 15 -18.45 -18.90 -26.84
N ASP A 16 -18.02 -20.16 -26.78
CA ASP A 16 -16.68 -20.60 -27.15
C ASP A 16 -16.50 -20.35 -28.66
N GLN A 17 -15.95 -19.19 -29.02
CA GLN A 17 -15.59 -18.92 -30.41
C GLN A 17 -14.36 -19.77 -30.74
N PRO A 18 -14.38 -20.59 -31.80
CA PRO A 18 -13.24 -21.41 -32.16
C PRO A 18 -12.04 -20.50 -32.45
N ALA A 19 -10.97 -20.68 -31.69
CA ALA A 19 -9.71 -19.98 -31.91
C ALA A 19 -9.22 -20.27 -33.34
N VAL A 20 -9.29 -19.26 -34.21
CA VAL A 20 -8.78 -19.37 -35.58
C VAL A 20 -7.28 -19.59 -35.48
N THR A 21 -6.82 -20.79 -35.84
CA THR A 21 -5.40 -21.11 -35.82
C THR A 21 -4.68 -20.36 -36.93
N VAL A 22 -3.42 -19.99 -36.68
CA VAL A 22 -2.63 -19.20 -37.65
C VAL A 22 -2.46 -19.93 -38.99
N GLU A 23 -2.46 -21.26 -38.95
CA GLU A 23 -2.38 -22.11 -40.14
C GLU A 23 -3.66 -22.04 -40.98
N ALA A 24 -4.83 -22.03 -40.33
CA ALA A 24 -6.11 -21.86 -41.02
C ALA A 24 -6.19 -20.46 -41.68
N PHE A 25 -5.71 -19.43 -40.99
CA PHE A 25 -5.65 -18.08 -41.55
C PHE A 25 -4.66 -17.97 -42.71
N ALA A 26 -3.46 -18.53 -42.59
CA ALA A 26 -2.45 -18.48 -43.66
C ALA A 26 -2.93 -19.20 -44.93
N ASN A 27 -3.58 -20.36 -44.77
CA ASN A 27 -4.16 -21.10 -45.89
C ASN A 27 -5.30 -20.30 -46.56
N ALA A 28 -6.20 -19.71 -45.78
CA ALA A 28 -7.28 -18.87 -46.30
C ALA A 28 -6.73 -17.60 -47.00
N PHE A 29 -5.74 -16.94 -46.39
CA PHE A 29 -5.11 -15.75 -46.94
C PHE A 29 -4.40 -16.04 -48.27
N ASN A 30 -3.77 -17.21 -48.40
CA ASN A 30 -3.12 -17.62 -49.64
C ASN A 30 -4.11 -17.92 -50.78
N GLN A 31 -5.36 -18.26 -50.46
CA GLN A 31 -6.44 -18.50 -51.41
C GLN A 31 -7.17 -17.21 -51.85
N LEU A 32 -6.94 -16.07 -51.20
CA LEU A 32 -7.54 -14.79 -51.61
C LEU A 32 -6.99 -14.32 -52.96
N ASP A 33 -7.79 -13.55 -53.69
CA ASP A 33 -7.35 -12.90 -54.91
C ASP A 33 -6.33 -11.78 -54.60
N GLY A 34 -5.46 -11.49 -55.56
CA GLY A 34 -4.35 -10.54 -55.37
C GLY A 34 -4.79 -9.12 -54.98
N LYS A 35 -5.98 -8.67 -55.41
CA LYS A 35 -6.52 -7.36 -55.02
C LYS A 35 -6.93 -7.35 -53.55
N THR A 36 -7.62 -8.39 -53.08
CA THR A 36 -8.02 -8.52 -51.67
C THR A 36 -6.81 -8.67 -50.75
N LYS A 37 -5.78 -9.45 -51.14
CA LYS A 37 -4.52 -9.53 -50.38
C LYS A 37 -3.84 -8.16 -50.25
N SER A 38 -3.76 -7.42 -51.36
CA SER A 38 -3.15 -6.08 -51.37
C SER A 38 -3.92 -5.08 -50.50
N ALA A 39 -5.26 -5.14 -50.49
CA ALA A 39 -6.09 -4.26 -49.67
C ALA A 39 -5.93 -4.56 -48.16
N ILE A 40 -5.81 -5.83 -47.78
CA ILE A 40 -5.55 -6.23 -46.40
C ILE A 40 -4.14 -5.79 -45.99
N MET A 41 -3.12 -6.00 -46.82
CA MET A 41 -1.75 -5.57 -46.51
C MET A 41 -1.61 -4.05 -46.40
N GLN A 42 -2.31 -3.27 -47.24
CA GLN A 42 -2.36 -1.81 -47.10
C GLN A 42 -2.98 -1.36 -45.79
N ARG A 43 -4.06 -2.03 -45.31
CA ARG A 43 -4.67 -1.71 -44.02
C ARG A 43 -3.80 -2.06 -42.83
N VAL A 44 -2.90 -3.04 -43.00
CA VAL A 44 -1.91 -3.45 -41.99
C VAL A 44 -0.62 -2.60 -42.07
N GLY A 45 -0.57 -1.61 -42.97
CA GLY A 45 0.51 -0.62 -43.02
C GLY A 45 1.77 -1.07 -43.74
N GLN A 46 1.73 -2.15 -44.54
CA GLN A 46 2.87 -2.60 -45.33
C GLN A 46 2.59 -2.59 -46.84
N SER A 47 3.57 -2.14 -47.62
CA SER A 47 3.52 -2.17 -49.10
C SER A 47 3.78 -3.59 -49.62
N PRO A 48 3.03 -4.07 -50.62
CA PRO A 48 3.15 -5.45 -51.09
C PRO A 48 4.40 -5.63 -51.96
N SER A 49 5.51 -6.11 -51.38
CA SER A 49 6.58 -6.74 -52.18
C SER A 49 6.14 -8.16 -52.54
N THR A 50 6.05 -8.45 -53.83
CA THR A 50 5.25 -9.56 -54.39
C THR A 50 5.93 -10.92 -54.39
N GLU A 51 7.05 -11.12 -53.67
CA GLU A 51 7.74 -12.42 -53.65
C GLU A 51 8.03 -12.89 -52.22
N GLY A 52 7.44 -14.04 -51.87
CA GLY A 52 7.87 -14.86 -50.74
C GLY A 52 7.44 -14.39 -49.36
N PHE A 53 6.16 -14.08 -49.15
CA PHE A 53 5.62 -13.91 -47.79
C PHE A 53 5.50 -15.28 -47.09
N GLY A 54 6.51 -15.62 -46.28
CA GLY A 54 6.54 -16.85 -45.50
C GLY A 54 5.53 -16.84 -44.35
N LEU A 55 5.07 -18.03 -43.95
CA LEU A 55 4.12 -18.24 -42.84
C LEU A 55 4.62 -17.61 -41.52
N GLU A 56 5.94 -17.55 -41.33
CA GLU A 56 6.60 -16.90 -40.19
C GLU A 56 6.51 -15.37 -40.21
N GLN A 57 6.62 -14.71 -41.37
CA GLN A 57 6.43 -13.25 -41.47
C GLN A 57 4.96 -12.87 -41.20
N LEU A 58 4.03 -13.71 -41.64
CA LEU A 58 2.60 -13.53 -41.41
C LEU A 58 2.23 -13.74 -39.92
N ARG A 59 2.86 -14.72 -39.26
CA ARG A 59 2.79 -14.91 -37.79
C ARG A 59 3.29 -13.69 -37.05
N MET A 60 4.46 -13.17 -37.43
CA MET A 60 5.07 -12.01 -36.79
C MET A 60 4.18 -10.78 -36.91
N ILE A 61 3.67 -10.49 -38.12
CA ILE A 61 2.76 -9.35 -38.36
C ILE A 61 1.47 -9.50 -37.56
N LEU A 62 0.84 -10.68 -37.55
CA LEU A 62 -0.38 -10.91 -36.76
C LEU A 62 -0.15 -10.76 -35.26
N GLN A 63 1.01 -11.17 -34.75
CA GLN A 63 1.38 -10.97 -33.36
C GLN A 63 1.61 -9.49 -33.03
N THR A 64 2.38 -8.77 -33.86
CA THR A 64 2.69 -7.36 -33.62
C THR A 64 1.42 -6.50 -33.73
N VAL A 65 0.65 -6.68 -34.80
CA VAL A 65 -0.61 -5.94 -35.01
C VAL A 65 -1.66 -6.33 -33.97
N GLY A 66 -1.73 -7.61 -33.59
CA GLY A 66 -2.63 -8.09 -32.54
C GLY A 66 -2.30 -7.51 -31.15
N GLN A 67 -1.02 -7.37 -30.83
CA GLN A 67 -0.57 -6.74 -29.58
C GLN A 67 -0.84 -5.23 -29.58
N ASP A 68 -0.53 -4.54 -30.67
CA ASP A 68 -0.72 -3.08 -30.79
C ASP A 68 -2.20 -2.70 -30.77
N THR A 69 -3.05 -3.44 -31.49
CA THR A 69 -4.50 -3.21 -31.49
C THR A 69 -5.14 -3.56 -30.15
N ALA A 70 -4.70 -4.62 -29.47
CA ALA A 70 -5.17 -4.94 -28.12
C ALA A 70 -4.76 -3.86 -27.10
N GLN A 71 -3.55 -3.31 -27.20
CA GLN A 71 -3.12 -2.20 -26.35
C GLN A 71 -3.90 -0.91 -26.65
N ALA A 72 -4.13 -0.60 -27.93
CA ALA A 72 -4.91 0.56 -28.35
C ALA A 72 -6.37 0.47 -27.88
N LEU A 73 -7.01 -0.69 -28.00
CA LEU A 73 -8.37 -0.93 -27.47
C LEU A 73 -8.41 -0.87 -25.94
N LYS A 74 -7.37 -1.37 -25.26
CA LYS A 74 -7.24 -1.26 -23.80
C LYS A 74 -7.11 0.19 -23.33
N ARG A 75 -6.42 1.04 -24.10
CA ARG A 75 -6.31 2.49 -23.83
C ARG A 75 -7.61 3.23 -24.15
N ALA A 76 -8.24 2.95 -25.29
CA ALA A 76 -9.48 3.60 -25.70
C ALA A 76 -10.68 3.32 -24.77
N GLY A 77 -10.66 2.20 -24.03
CA GLY A 77 -11.67 1.87 -23.03
C GLY A 77 -11.45 2.48 -21.64
N GLN A 78 -10.29 3.09 -21.37
CA GLN A 78 -9.98 3.71 -20.08
C GLN A 78 -10.35 5.19 -20.11
N ARG A 79 -11.16 5.64 -19.15
CA ARG A 79 -11.38 7.08 -18.95
C ARG A 79 -10.03 7.70 -18.55
N GLU A 80 -9.54 8.63 -19.37
CA GLU A 80 -8.31 9.38 -19.11
C GLU A 80 -8.58 10.47 -18.07
N ASN A 81 -7.59 10.73 -17.21
CA ASN A 81 -7.67 11.79 -16.22
C ASN A 81 -7.27 13.10 -16.90
N PRO A 82 -8.15 14.10 -17.04
CA PRO A 82 -7.86 15.32 -17.80
C PRO A 82 -6.71 16.14 -17.21
N ASN A 83 -6.40 15.97 -15.92
CA ASN A 83 -5.28 16.67 -15.28
C ASN A 83 -3.97 15.89 -15.36
N TYR A 84 -4.02 14.58 -15.66
CA TYR A 84 -2.86 13.68 -15.69
C TYR A 84 -3.06 12.57 -16.75
N PRO A 85 -2.72 12.85 -18.02
CA PRO A 85 -3.02 11.98 -19.16
C PRO A 85 -2.40 10.58 -19.05
N ASP A 86 -1.26 10.47 -18.37
CA ASP A 86 -0.54 9.20 -18.19
C ASP A 86 -1.12 8.34 -17.03
N MET A 87 -2.12 8.85 -16.30
CA MET A 87 -2.68 8.18 -15.12
C MET A 87 -4.08 7.63 -15.35
N SER A 88 -4.31 6.39 -14.92
CA SER A 88 -5.65 5.81 -14.90
C SER A 88 -6.54 6.55 -13.89
N VAL A 89 -7.74 6.96 -14.31
CA VAL A 89 -8.77 7.54 -13.42
C VAL A 89 -9.22 6.55 -12.34
N TYR A 90 -8.97 5.25 -12.55
CA TYR A 90 -9.40 4.21 -11.64
C TYR A 90 -8.39 4.02 -10.49
N ASN A 91 -8.65 4.66 -9.35
CA ASN A 91 -7.95 4.40 -8.07
C ASN A 91 -8.86 3.57 -7.13
N PRO A 92 -8.97 2.25 -7.33
CA PRO A 92 -9.85 1.43 -6.52
C PRO A 92 -9.34 1.42 -5.07
N ARG A 93 -10.13 2.01 -4.17
CA ARG A 93 -9.89 2.08 -2.71
C ARG A 93 -8.76 2.98 -2.24
N GLY A 94 -8.34 3.97 -3.04
CA GLY A 94 -7.28 4.90 -2.62
C GLY A 94 -5.90 4.23 -2.49
N LYS A 95 -5.67 3.15 -3.24
CA LYS A 95 -4.41 2.38 -3.19
C LYS A 95 -3.20 3.15 -3.69
N PHE A 96 -3.42 4.20 -4.45
CA PHE A 96 -2.36 5.04 -5.01
C PHE A 96 -2.56 6.48 -4.56
N ASP A 97 -1.48 7.20 -4.30
CA ASP A 97 -1.51 8.62 -3.99
C ASP A 97 -1.72 9.47 -5.26
N HIS A 98 -1.67 10.78 -5.10
CA HIS A 98 -1.83 11.73 -6.20
C HIS A 98 -0.70 11.67 -7.23
N GLU A 99 0.42 11.04 -6.89
CA GLU A 99 1.61 10.85 -7.74
C GLU A 99 1.65 9.44 -8.36
N GLY A 100 0.65 8.59 -8.07
CA GLY A 100 0.55 7.23 -8.58
C GLY A 100 1.41 6.22 -7.81
N HIS A 101 2.01 6.61 -6.69
CA HIS A 101 2.75 5.69 -5.83
C HIS A 101 1.79 4.88 -4.95
N PRO A 102 2.08 3.58 -4.69
CA PRO A 102 1.27 2.78 -3.80
C PRO A 102 1.22 3.41 -2.39
N GLN A 103 0.02 3.75 -1.91
CA GLN A 103 -0.17 4.18 -0.53
C GLN A 103 0.14 3.01 0.41
N LYS A 104 0.83 3.33 1.51
CA LYS A 104 1.07 2.38 2.58
C LYS A 104 -0.28 1.82 3.07
N PRO A 105 -0.42 0.51 3.29
CA PRO A 105 -1.65 -0.03 3.84
C PRO A 105 -1.97 0.63 5.19
N LYS A 106 -3.21 1.12 5.34
CA LYS A 106 -3.69 1.72 6.59
C LYS A 106 -3.49 0.76 7.75
N LEU A 107 -2.99 1.26 8.87
CA LEU A 107 -2.84 0.46 10.09
C LEU A 107 -4.23 0.07 10.63
N THR A 108 -4.37 -1.19 11.06
CA THR A 108 -5.60 -1.73 11.63
C THR A 108 -5.33 -2.31 13.01
N PHE A 109 -6.33 -2.32 13.89
CA PHE A 109 -6.21 -2.99 15.18
C PHE A 109 -6.05 -4.51 15.02
N GLU A 110 -5.13 -5.10 15.76
CA GLU A 110 -4.93 -6.56 15.80
C GLU A 110 -5.97 -7.28 16.67
N VAL A 111 -6.56 -6.57 17.63
CA VAL A 111 -7.56 -7.05 18.60
C VAL A 111 -8.66 -6.01 18.79
N ASP A 112 -9.81 -6.42 19.33
CA ASP A 112 -10.86 -5.46 19.69
C ASP A 112 -10.34 -4.57 20.84
N THR A 113 -10.31 -3.26 20.65
CA THR A 113 -9.66 -2.33 21.60
C THR A 113 -10.67 -1.37 22.21
N TYR A 114 -10.70 -1.31 23.53
CA TYR A 114 -11.54 -0.43 24.33
C TYR A 114 -10.69 0.54 25.14
N TYR A 115 -11.17 1.77 25.26
CA TYR A 115 -10.60 2.79 26.14
C TYR A 115 -11.71 3.40 26.99
N VAL A 116 -11.60 3.29 28.31
CA VAL A 116 -12.59 3.78 29.28
C VAL A 116 -14.01 3.30 28.91
N ASN A 117 -14.15 2.00 28.64
CA ASN A 117 -15.38 1.32 28.19
C ASN A 117 -15.93 1.75 26.82
N VAL A 118 -15.22 2.59 26.06
CA VAL A 118 -15.60 2.98 24.69
C VAL A 118 -14.83 2.12 23.70
N LEU A 119 -15.55 1.50 22.75
CA LEU A 119 -14.92 0.76 21.66
C LEU A 119 -14.23 1.74 20.71
N LEU A 120 -12.90 1.69 20.66
CA LEU A 120 -12.10 2.48 19.72
C LEU A 120 -12.06 1.84 18.34
N GLY A 121 -11.94 0.52 18.30
CA GLY A 121 -11.81 -0.22 17.06
C GLY A 121 -11.95 -1.72 17.24
N ARG A 122 -12.46 -2.39 16.20
CA ARG A 122 -12.51 -3.85 16.13
C ARG A 122 -11.28 -4.37 15.40
N LYS A 123 -10.93 -5.63 15.62
CA LYS A 123 -9.90 -6.34 14.88
C LYS A 123 -10.10 -6.19 13.36
N GLY A 124 -9.05 -5.78 12.65
CA GLY A 124 -9.04 -5.52 11.21
C GLY A 124 -9.76 -4.24 10.80
N GLY A 125 -10.30 -3.49 11.76
CA GLY A 125 -10.88 -2.18 11.55
C GLY A 125 -9.79 -1.09 11.57
N THR A 126 -10.01 -0.07 10.75
CA THR A 126 -9.32 1.22 10.83
C THR A 126 -10.40 2.29 10.75
N SER A 127 -10.31 3.32 11.57
CA SER A 127 -11.25 4.45 11.58
C SER A 127 -10.46 5.69 11.28
N ASP A 128 -10.98 6.58 10.43
CA ASP A 128 -10.32 7.85 10.12
C ASP A 128 -10.21 8.78 11.36
N LEU A 129 -10.92 8.46 12.44
CA LEU A 129 -10.84 9.16 13.72
C LEU A 129 -9.68 8.69 14.61
N ASN A 130 -9.10 7.52 14.33
CA ASN A 130 -8.01 6.96 15.15
C ASN A 130 -6.67 7.35 14.54
N VAL A 131 -5.77 7.92 15.35
CA VAL A 131 -4.44 8.32 14.91
C VAL A 131 -3.60 7.05 14.70
N GLU A 132 -2.87 6.95 13.58
CA GLU A 132 -2.08 5.75 13.24
C GLU A 132 -1.12 5.34 14.36
N GLY A 133 -0.48 6.31 15.01
CA GLY A 133 0.42 6.07 16.15
C GLY A 133 -0.28 5.45 17.37
N GLU A 134 -1.56 5.77 17.61
CA GLU A 134 -2.32 5.17 18.71
C GLU A 134 -2.65 3.70 18.42
N ILE A 135 -2.99 3.38 17.17
CA ILE A 135 -3.22 2.00 16.73
C ILE A 135 -1.92 1.19 16.87
N GLU A 136 -0.77 1.76 16.50
CA GLU A 136 0.54 1.10 16.63
C GLU A 136 0.88 0.79 18.08
N LEU A 137 0.67 1.75 18.99
CA LEU A 137 0.89 1.56 20.42
C LEU A 137 -0.07 0.52 21.02
N CYS A 138 -1.36 0.52 20.62
CA CYS A 138 -2.33 -0.49 21.05
C CYS A 138 -1.92 -1.89 20.57
N ASN A 139 -1.52 -2.01 19.31
CA ASN A 139 -1.03 -3.27 18.75
C ASN A 139 0.21 -3.75 19.49
N ARG A 140 1.17 -2.87 19.80
CA ARG A 140 2.37 -3.23 20.58
C ARG A 140 2.02 -3.81 21.95
N ILE A 141 1.09 -3.18 22.69
CA ILE A 141 0.59 -3.73 23.97
C ILE A 141 -0.03 -5.12 23.76
N ALA A 142 -0.86 -5.28 22.73
CA ALA A 142 -1.52 -6.54 22.42
C ALA A 142 -0.52 -7.65 22.02
N THR A 143 0.50 -7.32 21.23
CA THR A 143 1.52 -8.28 20.75
C THR A 143 2.42 -8.76 21.89
N GLU A 144 2.77 -7.88 22.84
CA GLU A 144 3.56 -8.27 24.01
C GLU A 144 2.83 -9.26 24.93
N GLY A 145 1.50 -9.32 24.84
CA GLY A 145 0.68 -10.36 25.46
C GLY A 145 0.67 -10.35 26.99
N LYS A 146 1.07 -9.25 27.62
CA LYS A 146 1.13 -9.09 29.08
C LYS A 146 0.25 -7.94 29.52
N ASP A 147 -0.47 -8.13 30.61
CA ASP A 147 -1.18 -7.05 31.28
C ASP A 147 -0.17 -5.99 31.76
N ARG A 148 -0.53 -4.72 31.55
CA ARG A 148 0.31 -3.56 31.89
C ARG A 148 -0.42 -2.70 32.89
N GLU A 149 0.33 -2.15 33.83
CA GLU A 149 -0.19 -1.27 34.88
C GLU A 149 0.74 -0.08 35.09
N ALA A 150 0.15 1.10 35.32
CA ALA A 150 0.87 2.33 35.62
C ALA A 150 0.17 3.11 36.75
N HIS A 151 0.88 4.08 37.34
CA HIS A 151 0.42 4.88 38.47
C HIS A 151 -0.15 4.03 39.62
N LYS A 152 0.66 3.07 40.09
CA LYS A 152 0.30 2.13 41.18
C LYS A 152 -0.96 1.31 40.89
N GLY A 153 -1.13 0.86 39.64
CA GLY A 153 -2.26 0.04 39.22
C GLY A 153 -3.56 0.80 38.96
N ARG A 154 -3.55 2.14 39.05
CA ARG A 154 -4.71 2.94 38.69
C ARG A 154 -5.00 2.84 37.20
N TRP A 155 -3.97 2.90 36.37
CA TRP A 155 -4.13 2.73 34.92
C TRP A 155 -3.78 1.32 34.56
N THR A 156 -4.65 0.66 33.79
CA THR A 156 -4.45 -0.74 33.43
C THR A 156 -4.73 -0.93 31.95
N ALA A 157 -3.94 -1.80 31.30
CA ALA A 157 -4.25 -2.38 30.01
C ALA A 157 -4.26 -3.89 30.17
N LYS A 158 -5.44 -4.49 29.96
CA LYS A 158 -5.65 -5.92 30.16
C LYS A 158 -6.05 -6.59 28.87
N LEU A 159 -5.42 -7.73 28.60
CA LEU A 159 -5.70 -8.52 27.41
C LEU A 159 -6.45 -9.77 27.81
N PHE A 160 -7.74 -9.83 27.49
CA PHE A 160 -8.59 -10.97 27.83
C PHE A 160 -9.39 -11.48 26.64
N ARG A 161 -9.98 -12.67 26.80
CA ARG A 161 -10.81 -13.28 25.77
C ARG A 161 -12.28 -13.08 26.10
N ARG A 162 -13.05 -12.52 25.16
CA ARG A 162 -14.50 -12.36 25.26
C ARG A 162 -15.16 -13.19 24.17
N GLY A 163 -15.55 -14.42 24.52
CA GLY A 163 -16.05 -15.41 23.56
C GLY A 163 -14.94 -15.92 22.65
N ASP A 164 -15.11 -15.78 21.34
CA ASP A 164 -14.12 -16.17 20.33
C ASP A 164 -13.04 -15.09 20.10
N ARG A 165 -13.23 -13.87 20.60
CA ARG A 165 -12.37 -12.71 20.34
C ARG A 165 -11.42 -12.39 21.47
N GLN A 166 -10.25 -11.86 21.11
CA GLN A 166 -9.31 -11.24 22.01
C GLN A 166 -9.60 -9.73 22.10
N VAL A 167 -9.58 -9.20 23.32
CA VAL A 167 -9.96 -7.84 23.65
C VAL A 167 -8.85 -7.20 24.48
N LEU A 168 -8.39 -6.03 24.05
CA LEU A 168 -7.56 -5.13 24.83
C LEU A 168 -8.47 -4.08 25.49
N ASP A 169 -8.51 -4.06 26.81
CA ASP A 169 -9.27 -3.06 27.57
C ASP A 169 -8.32 -2.16 28.35
N ILE A 170 -8.36 -0.87 28.03
CA ILE A 170 -7.53 0.15 28.65
C ILE A 170 -8.41 0.98 29.57
N GLN A 171 -8.14 0.87 30.87
CA GLN A 171 -8.90 1.55 31.91
C GLN A 171 -8.06 2.62 32.58
N VAL A 172 -8.63 3.83 32.61
CA VAL A 172 -8.15 4.98 33.37
C VAL A 172 -9.31 5.42 34.25
N PRO A 173 -9.13 5.57 35.58
CA PRO A 173 -10.21 5.94 36.49
C PRO A 173 -10.68 7.36 36.18
N CYS A 174 -11.98 7.46 35.96
CA CYS A 174 -12.75 8.65 35.69
C CYS A 174 -14.01 8.52 36.54
N GLU A 175 -14.00 9.06 37.76
CA GLU A 175 -15.15 8.94 38.67
C GLU A 175 -16.19 10.00 38.31
N GLU A 176 -15.75 11.22 38.01
CA GLU A 176 -16.61 12.33 37.62
C GLU A 176 -16.38 12.74 36.15
N PRO A 177 -17.39 13.32 35.47
CA PRO A 177 -17.21 13.86 34.12
C PRO A 177 -16.10 14.92 34.04
N ASP A 178 -15.91 15.71 35.10
CA ASP A 178 -14.89 16.75 35.18
C ASP A 178 -13.46 16.17 35.26
N ASP A 179 -13.30 14.97 35.82
CA ASP A 179 -12.01 14.27 35.86
C ASP A 179 -11.49 13.97 34.45
N ARG A 180 -12.37 13.87 33.45
CA ARG A 180 -11.99 13.61 32.06
C ARG A 180 -11.10 14.70 31.49
N MET A 181 -11.27 15.95 31.96
CA MET A 181 -10.42 17.07 31.54
C MET A 181 -9.01 16.97 32.14
N GLY A 182 -8.85 16.24 33.25
CA GLY A 182 -7.57 15.96 33.89
C GLY A 182 -6.85 14.72 33.37
N ILE A 183 -7.51 13.90 32.53
CA ILE A 183 -6.89 12.70 31.96
C ILE A 183 -5.91 13.13 30.85
N PRO A 184 -4.65 12.64 30.90
CA PRO A 184 -3.70 12.89 29.82
C PRO A 184 -4.19 12.33 28.49
N SER A 185 -3.67 12.85 27.38
CA SER A 185 -4.02 12.36 26.05
C SER A 185 -3.89 10.83 25.95
N PHE A 186 -4.75 10.19 25.15
CA PHE A 186 -4.75 8.73 25.02
C PHE A 186 -3.37 8.17 24.64
N THR A 187 -2.67 8.84 23.72
CA THR A 187 -1.28 8.53 23.37
C THR A 187 -0.34 8.55 24.59
N ALA A 188 -0.45 9.55 25.46
CA ALA A 188 0.36 9.62 26.69
C ALA A 188 0.04 8.45 27.63
N VAL A 189 -1.23 8.09 27.78
CA VAL A 189 -1.65 6.91 28.58
C VAL A 189 -1.01 5.63 28.05
N LEU A 190 -1.06 5.42 26.73
CA LEU A 190 -0.47 4.24 26.08
C LEU A 190 1.05 4.16 26.28
N LEU A 191 1.75 5.28 26.11
CA LEU A 191 3.20 5.36 26.34
C LEU A 191 3.55 5.06 27.80
N THR A 192 2.84 5.65 28.76
CA THR A 192 3.04 5.37 30.19
C THR A 192 2.84 3.88 30.50
N LEU A 193 1.86 3.22 29.89
CA LEU A 193 1.59 1.79 30.11
C LEU A 193 2.67 0.88 29.48
N LEU A 194 3.26 1.28 28.36
CA LEU A 194 4.32 0.52 27.68
C LEU A 194 5.70 0.71 28.34
N GLU A 195 6.07 1.96 28.59
CA GLU A 195 7.43 2.37 28.96
C GLU A 195 7.58 2.71 30.45
N GLY A 196 6.47 2.84 31.18
CA GLY A 196 6.44 3.16 32.59
C GLY A 196 6.27 4.66 32.88
N GLU A 197 5.98 4.99 34.14
CA GLU A 197 5.66 6.36 34.59
C GLU A 197 6.78 7.39 34.33
N GLU A 198 8.03 6.94 34.29
CA GLU A 198 9.18 7.81 34.06
C GLU A 198 9.36 8.23 32.59
N SER A 199 8.73 7.53 31.64
CA SER A 199 8.87 7.80 30.21
C SER A 199 8.14 9.07 29.75
N VAL A 200 7.04 9.42 30.42
CA VAL A 200 6.16 10.55 30.03
C VAL A 200 6.42 11.78 30.90
N ASN A 201 7.37 11.73 31.84
CA ASN A 201 7.73 12.90 32.62
C ASN A 201 8.57 13.87 31.75
N PRO A 202 8.11 15.11 31.51
CA PRO A 202 8.84 16.05 30.66
C PRO A 202 10.24 16.37 31.20
N ALA A 203 10.45 16.30 32.52
CA ALA A 203 11.77 16.52 33.11
C ALA A 203 12.76 15.40 32.77
N THR A 204 12.31 14.14 32.76
CA THR A 204 13.16 12.99 32.39
C THR A 204 13.40 12.96 30.88
N MET A 205 12.41 13.28 30.06
CA MET A 205 12.59 13.44 28.61
C MET A 205 13.63 14.52 28.28
N VAL A 206 13.57 15.68 28.93
CA VAL A 206 14.57 16.75 28.73
C VAL A 206 15.98 16.29 29.15
N ALA A 207 16.09 15.56 30.26
CA ALA A 207 17.36 14.98 30.69
C ALA A 207 17.91 13.96 29.69
N GLN A 208 17.06 13.08 29.16
CA GLN A 208 17.42 12.09 28.13
C GLN A 208 17.82 12.76 26.81
N MET A 209 17.10 13.80 26.37
CA MET A 209 17.47 14.57 25.18
C MET A 209 18.83 15.25 25.36
N LYS A 210 19.12 15.75 26.55
CA LYS A 210 20.44 16.33 26.85
C LYS A 210 21.54 15.27 26.79
N ALA A 211 21.33 14.11 27.41
CA ALA A 211 22.28 13.00 27.38
C ALA A 211 22.54 12.50 25.94
N MET A 212 21.49 12.32 25.13
CA MET A 212 21.64 11.94 23.72
C MET A 212 22.40 13.01 22.90
N ARG A 213 22.17 14.30 23.17
CA ARG A 213 22.92 15.37 22.48
C ARG A 213 24.39 15.35 22.84
N GLU A 214 24.73 15.07 24.10
CA GLU A 214 26.11 14.92 24.55
C GLU A 214 26.78 13.70 23.89
N GLU A 215 26.09 12.56 23.82
CA GLU A 215 26.60 11.36 23.16
C GLU A 215 26.82 11.55 21.65
N ILE A 216 25.89 12.23 20.96
CA ILE A 216 26.06 12.59 19.54
C ILE A 216 27.25 13.53 19.35
N ALA A 217 27.46 14.49 20.26
CA ALA A 217 28.60 15.39 20.20
C ALA A 217 29.93 14.63 20.39
N ASP A 218 29.98 13.69 21.33
CA ASP A 218 31.15 12.85 21.58
C ASP A 218 31.45 11.90 20.41
N LEU A 219 30.42 11.28 19.83
CA LEU A 219 30.57 10.42 18.64
C LEU A 219 31.07 11.22 17.43
N ARG A 220 30.52 12.42 17.20
CA ARG A 220 31.01 13.32 16.12
C ARG A 220 32.45 13.78 16.36
N ALA A 221 32.83 14.06 17.60
CA ALA A 221 34.20 14.43 17.95
C ALA A 221 35.18 13.27 17.67
N ARG A 222 34.78 12.03 17.97
CA ARG A 222 35.57 10.82 17.67
C ARG A 222 35.70 10.55 16.18
N ASP A 223 34.64 10.74 15.40
CA ASP A 223 34.69 10.59 13.94
C ASP A 223 35.57 11.65 13.28
N THR A 224 35.56 12.89 13.80
CA THR A 224 36.44 13.97 13.32
C THR A 224 37.91 13.66 13.59
N GLN A 225 38.24 12.97 14.69
CA GLN A 225 39.61 12.51 14.98
C GLN A 225 40.03 11.26 14.18
N ARG A 226 39.07 10.53 13.59
CA ARG A 226 39.32 9.31 12.80
C ARG A 226 39.48 9.55 11.31
N MET A 227 39.24 10.75 10.79
CA MET A 227 39.55 11.05 9.39
C MET A 227 41.09 11.04 9.21
N PRO A 228 41.65 10.12 8.41
CA PRO A 228 43.06 10.17 8.07
C PRO A 228 43.29 11.44 7.25
N GLN A 229 44.32 12.19 7.61
CA GLN A 229 44.93 13.14 6.70
C GLN A 229 45.42 12.33 5.49
N ASP A 230 44.65 12.33 4.40
CA ASP A 230 45.18 12.00 3.08
C ASP A 230 46.31 12.99 2.82
N ALA A 231 47.52 12.53 3.10
CA ALA A 231 48.74 13.28 2.88
C ALA A 231 48.81 13.66 1.39
N PRO A 232 49.22 14.89 1.06
CA PRO A 232 49.36 15.29 -0.33
C PRO A 232 50.40 14.38 -0.98
N VAL A 233 49.97 13.66 -2.02
CA VAL A 233 50.83 12.86 -2.88
C VAL A 233 51.89 13.80 -3.46
N GLU A 234 53.12 13.70 -2.95
CA GLU A 234 54.29 14.36 -3.54
C GLU A 234 54.36 13.98 -5.02
N ALA A 235 54.14 14.98 -5.89
CA ALA A 235 54.33 14.81 -7.31
C ALA A 235 55.82 14.49 -7.57
N PRO A 236 56.15 13.44 -8.32
CA PRO A 236 57.53 13.14 -8.65
C PRO A 236 58.10 14.24 -9.55
N SER A 237 59.06 14.97 -8.99
CA SER A 237 59.96 15.87 -9.70
C SER A 237 61.10 15.06 -10.33
N ALA A 238 61.13 14.96 -11.66
CA ALA A 238 62.34 14.75 -12.47
C ALA A 238 61.98 15.10 -13.92
N ALA A 239 62.56 16.14 -14.54
CA ALA A 239 63.94 16.21 -15.05
C ALA A 239 64.15 15.32 -16.27
#